data_AF-A0A2D9RHT9-F1
#
_entry.id   AF-A0A2D9RHT9-F1
#
_cell.length_a   1.000
_cell.length_b   1.000
_cell.length_c   1.000
_cell.angle_alpha   90.00
_cell.angle_beta   90.00
_cell.angle_gamma   90.00
#
_symmetry.space_group_name_H-M   'P 1'
#
loop_
_entity.id
_entity.type
_entity.pdbx_description
1 polymer ?
#
loop_
_entity_poly.entity_id
_entity_poly.type
_entity_poly.pdbx_seq_one_letter_code
_entity_poly.pdbx_strand_id
1 'polypeptide(L)'
;MKTTAFLLPLALIAACSSAASPPDFTANTCDAVNAVLAAGSTDNPYSVFRGEPAMLGDRVLDDKWVANKAAFGETCQINIMRNMFGADIYTYSCDLYSSPGSLNKDEKEAEARAEINRVKDTIASCLGDDWVMDESTEDPDVEIYQKYDFEPVSGRPGADEFDFTVDPIYVEMSYTPFMRGRGGPSGWLAKVQFQEQRKMAE
;
A
#
# COMPACT_ATOMS: atom_id res chain seq x y z
N MET A 1 23.98 59.98 19.85
CA MET A 1 24.69 58.82 20.41
C MET A 1 23.86 57.58 20.10
N LYS A 2 24.49 56.58 19.48
CA LYS A 2 23.91 55.26 19.18
C LYS A 2 23.85 54.43 20.45
N THR A 3 22.72 53.78 20.69
CA THR A 3 22.64 52.56 21.52
C THR A 3 21.53 51.68 20.97
N THR A 4 21.91 50.93 19.93
CA THR A 4 21.26 49.69 19.51
C THR A 4 21.32 48.67 20.65
N ALA A 5 20.17 48.30 21.21
CA ALA A 5 20.04 47.11 22.04
C ALA A 5 19.45 46.00 21.15
N PHE A 6 20.30 45.04 20.81
CA PHE A 6 19.97 43.80 20.11
C PHE A 6 19.97 42.67 21.15
N LEU A 7 19.31 41.56 20.80
CA LEU A 7 19.30 40.22 21.45
C LEU A 7 18.20 40.03 22.52
N LEU A 8 17.35 39.00 22.51
CA LEU A 8 17.32 37.73 21.77
C LEU A 8 15.90 37.12 21.99
N PRO A 9 15.20 36.60 20.96
CA PRO A 9 13.99 35.81 21.19
C PRO A 9 14.40 34.40 21.67
N LEU A 10 14.14 34.10 22.95
CA LEU A 10 14.11 32.73 23.46
C LEU A 10 12.81 32.06 22.98
N ALA A 11 12.80 31.60 21.74
CA ALA A 11 11.78 30.70 21.19
C ALA A 11 12.47 29.56 20.42
N LEU A 12 13.08 28.67 21.19
CA LEU A 12 13.66 27.38 20.82
C LEU A 12 13.15 26.47 21.96
N ILE A 13 12.47 25.33 21.80
CA ILE A 13 12.31 24.36 20.73
C ILE A 13 11.00 23.64 21.06
N ALA A 14 10.02 23.64 20.15
CA ALA A 14 8.91 22.69 20.20
C ALA A 14 8.44 22.41 18.78
N ALA A 15 9.35 21.88 17.97
CA ALA A 15 9.01 21.15 16.77
C ALA A 15 9.52 19.72 16.92
N CYS A 16 9.14 19.05 18.02
CA CYS A 16 8.90 17.62 17.91
C CYS A 16 7.70 17.51 16.99
N SER A 17 7.93 17.20 15.72
CA SER A 17 6.90 16.67 14.85
C SER A 17 6.34 15.45 15.58
N SER A 18 5.26 15.63 16.34
CA SER A 18 4.45 14.53 16.79
C SER A 18 4.09 13.79 15.52
N ALA A 19 4.67 12.61 15.32
CA ALA A 19 4.25 11.71 14.26
C ALA A 19 2.72 11.65 14.40
N ALA A 20 2.01 12.14 13.38
CA ALA A 20 0.56 12.19 13.42
C ALA A 20 0.09 10.77 13.71
N SER A 21 -0.71 10.59 14.77
CA SER A 21 -1.27 9.28 15.06
C SER A 21 -2.08 8.80 13.86
N PRO A 22 -2.04 7.49 13.54
CA PRO A 22 -2.85 6.96 12.46
C PRO A 22 -4.33 7.31 12.70
N PRO A 23 -5.09 7.68 11.66
CA PRO A 23 -6.51 7.94 11.79
C PRO A 23 -7.22 6.75 12.46
N ASP A 24 -8.25 7.06 13.25
CA ASP A 24 -9.08 6.01 13.82
C ASP A 24 -10.11 5.51 12.80
N PHE A 25 -10.21 4.18 12.64
CA PHE A 25 -11.13 3.53 11.73
C PHE A 25 -11.29 2.06 12.13
N THR A 26 -12.43 1.48 11.75
CA THR A 26 -12.67 0.04 11.84
C THR A 26 -12.14 -0.64 10.60
N ALA A 27 -11.35 -1.71 10.73
CA ALA A 27 -10.84 -2.44 9.58
C ALA A 27 -11.97 -3.02 8.71
N ASN A 28 -11.71 -3.18 7.41
CA ASN A 28 -12.67 -3.71 6.43
C ASN A 28 -13.98 -2.90 6.33
N THR A 29 -13.91 -1.58 6.46
CA THR A 29 -15.04 -0.67 6.26
C THR A 29 -14.68 0.47 5.29
N CYS A 30 -15.67 1.24 4.86
CA CYS A 30 -15.41 2.43 4.05
C CYS A 30 -14.59 3.50 4.78
N ASP A 31 -14.65 3.57 6.11
CA ASP A 31 -13.79 4.47 6.87
C ASP A 31 -12.32 4.10 6.71
N ALA A 32 -12.01 2.80 6.68
CA ALA A 32 -10.65 2.31 6.42
C ALA A 32 -10.21 2.61 4.98
N VAL A 33 -11.07 2.34 3.98
CA VAL A 33 -10.79 2.67 2.56
C VAL A 33 -10.49 4.17 2.41
N ASN A 34 -11.35 5.03 2.94
CA ASN A 34 -11.22 6.48 2.86
C ASN A 34 -9.98 6.99 3.59
N ALA A 35 -9.65 6.42 4.75
CA ALA A 35 -8.44 6.77 5.49
C ALA A 35 -7.16 6.43 4.70
N VAL A 36 -7.11 5.27 4.03
CA VAL A 36 -5.96 4.89 3.19
C VAL A 36 -5.84 5.80 1.97
N LEU A 37 -6.94 6.07 1.27
CA LEU A 37 -6.97 7.00 0.12
C LEU A 37 -6.51 8.42 0.49
N ALA A 38 -7.00 8.93 1.63
CA ALA A 38 -6.60 10.24 2.14
C ALA A 38 -5.10 10.28 2.47
N ALA A 39 -4.58 9.23 3.10
CA ALA A 39 -3.16 9.12 3.43
C ALA A 39 -2.27 9.04 2.18
N GLY A 40 -2.72 8.35 1.13
CA GLY A 40 -2.02 8.30 -0.16
C GLY A 40 -1.93 9.67 -0.84
N SER A 41 -2.97 10.48 -0.68
CA SER A 41 -3.07 11.81 -1.32
C SER A 41 -2.19 12.89 -0.67
N THR A 42 -1.55 12.62 0.47
CA THR A 42 -0.65 13.57 1.15
C THR A 42 0.70 13.75 0.43
N ASP A 43 1.44 14.81 0.77
CA ASP A 43 2.78 15.10 0.22
C ASP A 43 3.79 13.96 0.47
N ASN A 44 3.61 13.21 1.57
CA ASN A 44 4.40 12.03 1.89
C ASN A 44 3.46 10.83 2.05
N PRO A 45 3.09 10.15 0.96
CA PRO A 45 2.05 9.13 0.94
C PRO A 45 2.24 8.06 2.02
N TYR A 46 1.12 7.71 2.67
CA TYR A 46 1.02 6.67 3.71
C TYR A 46 1.90 6.87 4.94
N SER A 47 2.59 8.01 5.07
CA SER A 47 3.52 8.26 6.18
C SER A 47 2.88 8.21 7.55
N VAL A 48 1.60 8.60 7.66
CA VAL A 48 0.79 8.52 8.88
C VAL A 48 0.61 7.08 9.40
N PHE A 49 0.73 6.08 8.52
CA PHE A 49 0.64 4.67 8.87
C PHE A 49 1.98 4.01 9.18
N ARG A 50 3.12 4.71 9.03
CA ARG A 50 4.43 4.13 9.30
C ARG A 50 4.57 3.85 10.80
N GLY A 51 4.70 2.57 11.13
CA GLY A 51 5.09 2.10 12.46
C GLY A 51 6.58 1.80 12.50
N GLU A 52 6.92 0.63 13.03
CA GLU A 52 8.30 0.18 13.11
C GLU A 52 8.91 -0.07 11.71
N PRO A 53 10.17 0.29 11.49
CA PRO A 53 10.89 -0.09 10.28
C PRO A 53 10.90 -1.61 10.09
N ALA A 54 10.74 -2.07 8.85
CA ALA A 54 10.87 -3.48 8.55
C ALA A 54 12.32 -3.92 8.61
N MET A 55 12.53 -5.16 9.01
CA MET A 55 13.85 -5.75 9.22
C MET A 55 14.10 -6.87 8.22
N LEU A 56 15.33 -6.96 7.71
CA LEU A 56 15.87 -8.12 7.00
C LEU A 56 17.01 -8.71 7.84
N GLY A 57 16.69 -9.71 8.66
CA GLY A 57 17.59 -10.15 9.72
C GLY A 57 17.85 -9.00 10.69
N ASP A 58 19.12 -8.67 10.92
CA ASP A 58 19.52 -7.58 11.82
C ASP A 58 19.60 -6.20 11.14
N ARG A 59 19.24 -6.12 9.84
CA ARG A 59 19.34 -4.89 9.05
C ARG A 59 17.98 -4.20 8.90
N VAL A 60 17.93 -2.91 9.21
CA VAL A 60 16.79 -2.04 8.91
C VAL A 60 16.66 -1.83 7.40
N LEU A 61 15.43 -1.89 6.89
CA LEU A 61 15.09 -1.53 5.52
C LEU A 61 14.59 -0.07 5.50
N ASP A 62 15.40 0.83 4.92
CA ASP A 62 15.18 2.29 5.01
C ASP A 62 13.88 2.78 4.35
N ASP A 63 13.34 2.01 3.41
CA ASP A 63 12.15 2.35 2.64
C ASP A 63 10.98 1.39 2.88
N LYS A 64 11.00 0.67 4.01
CA LYS A 64 9.94 -0.28 4.36
C LYS A 64 9.56 -0.22 5.83
N TRP A 65 8.27 -0.20 6.11
CA TRP A 65 7.71 -0.15 7.47
C TRP A 65 6.58 -1.16 7.64
N VAL A 66 6.44 -1.69 8.85
CA VAL A 66 5.20 -2.33 9.27
C VAL A 66 4.18 -1.23 9.59
N ALA A 67 2.97 -1.38 9.09
CA ALA A 67 1.91 -0.41 9.36
C ALA A 67 1.55 -0.42 10.85
N ASN A 68 1.46 0.76 11.47
CA ASN A 68 0.95 0.91 12.84
C ASN A 68 -0.56 0.65 12.94
N LYS A 69 -1.26 0.57 11.81
CA LYS A 69 -2.68 0.24 11.70
C LYS A 69 -2.97 -0.48 10.39
N ALA A 70 -3.73 -1.57 10.48
CA ALA A 70 -4.15 -2.37 9.32
C ALA A 70 -5.58 -2.00 8.90
N ALA A 71 -5.74 -1.55 7.64
CA ALA A 71 -7.05 -1.28 7.04
C ALA A 71 -7.77 -2.57 6.62
N PHE A 72 -7.00 -3.59 6.26
CA PHE A 72 -7.47 -4.90 5.81
C PHE A 72 -6.53 -5.98 6.35
N GLY A 73 -7.05 -7.21 6.44
CA GLY A 73 -6.26 -8.34 6.93
C GLY A 73 -5.72 -8.14 8.34
N GLU A 74 -4.64 -8.85 8.66
CA GLU A 74 -3.98 -8.78 9.98
C GLU A 74 -2.75 -7.87 9.98
N THR A 75 -2.00 -7.84 8.88
CA THR A 75 -0.74 -7.09 8.78
C THR A 75 -0.69 -6.32 7.48
N CYS A 76 -0.30 -5.05 7.59
CA CYS A 76 0.00 -4.21 6.43
C CYS A 76 1.42 -3.68 6.49
N GLN A 77 1.94 -3.30 5.32
CA GLN A 77 3.28 -2.78 5.12
C GLN A 77 3.22 -1.54 4.25
N ILE A 78 4.10 -0.59 4.55
CA ILE A 78 4.35 0.58 3.73
C ILE A 78 5.70 0.39 3.05
N ASN A 79 5.76 0.59 1.74
CA ASN A 79 7.03 0.56 1.00
C ASN A 79 7.17 1.83 0.16
N ILE A 80 8.41 2.24 -0.07
CA ILE A 80 8.76 3.25 -1.07
C ILE A 80 9.73 2.61 -2.05
N MET A 81 9.37 2.59 -3.33
CA MET A 81 10.27 2.20 -4.40
C MET A 81 10.76 3.49 -5.06
N ARG A 82 11.98 3.89 -4.71
CA ARG A 82 12.57 5.15 -5.16
C ARG A 82 13.14 5.04 -6.56
N ASN A 83 13.03 6.13 -7.32
CA ASN A 83 13.64 6.26 -8.65
C ASN A 83 13.29 5.09 -9.60
N MET A 84 12.04 4.63 -9.51
CA MET A 84 11.50 3.63 -10.43
C MET A 84 10.87 4.36 -11.61
N PHE A 85 11.48 4.20 -12.79
CA PHE A 85 10.97 4.79 -14.03
C PHE A 85 10.79 6.32 -13.97
N GLY A 86 11.65 7.03 -13.24
CA GLY A 86 11.60 8.50 -13.09
C GLY A 86 10.58 9.00 -12.05
N ALA A 87 10.02 8.11 -11.23
CA ALA A 87 9.10 8.44 -10.15
C ALA A 87 9.43 7.66 -8.87
N ASP A 88 8.92 8.15 -7.75
CA ASP A 88 8.85 7.38 -6.50
C ASP A 88 7.45 6.73 -6.42
N ILE A 89 7.41 5.43 -6.15
CA ILE A 89 6.16 4.67 -5.97
C ILE A 89 6.01 4.31 -4.49
N TYR A 90 4.92 4.74 -3.90
CA TYR A 90 4.56 4.48 -2.51
C TYR A 90 3.48 3.42 -2.48
N THR A 91 3.61 2.43 -1.59
CA THR A 91 2.60 1.39 -1.44
C THR A 91 2.14 1.26 0.01
N TYR A 92 0.85 0.98 0.18
CA TYR A 92 0.27 0.45 1.40
C TYR A 92 -0.35 -0.90 1.05
N SER A 93 0.27 -1.99 1.49
CA SER A 93 -0.10 -3.37 1.12
C SER A 93 -0.49 -4.15 2.36
N CYS A 94 -1.61 -4.87 2.31
CA CYS A 94 -2.06 -5.74 3.39
C CYS A 94 -2.18 -7.18 2.89
N ASP A 95 -1.65 -8.12 3.68
CA ASP A 95 -1.87 -9.53 3.43
C ASP A 95 -3.29 -9.89 3.89
N LEU A 96 -4.08 -10.44 2.98
CA LEU A 96 -5.45 -10.90 3.23
C LEU A 96 -5.48 -12.37 3.61
N TYR A 97 -4.62 -13.15 2.95
CA TYR A 97 -4.45 -14.56 3.21
C TYR A 97 -3.04 -14.97 2.80
N SER A 98 -2.39 -15.83 3.59
CA SER A 98 -1.06 -16.33 3.28
C SER A 98 -0.93 -17.77 3.75
N SER A 99 -0.53 -18.65 2.84
CA SER A 99 -0.16 -20.04 3.18
C SER A 99 1.14 -20.41 2.47
N PRO A 100 2.29 -19.89 2.98
CA PRO A 100 3.57 -20.09 2.35
C PRO A 100 3.96 -21.58 2.33
N GLY A 101 4.51 -22.05 1.21
CA GLY A 101 4.95 -23.43 1.04
C GLY A 101 3.85 -24.48 1.00
N SER A 102 2.57 -24.09 1.05
CA SER A 102 1.45 -25.03 0.93
C SER A 102 1.41 -25.64 -0.47
N LEU A 103 1.23 -26.96 -0.53
CA LEU A 103 0.93 -27.71 -1.75
C LEU A 103 -0.57 -28.04 -1.86
N ASN A 104 -1.37 -27.67 -0.86
CA ASN A 104 -2.79 -27.93 -0.82
C ASN A 104 -3.52 -26.84 -1.60
N LYS A 105 -3.60 -27.04 -2.91
CA LYS A 105 -4.19 -26.10 -3.87
C LYS A 105 -5.69 -25.92 -3.61
N ASP A 106 -6.47 -26.99 -3.76
CA ASP A 106 -7.93 -26.90 -3.86
C ASP A 106 -8.60 -26.43 -2.55
N GLU A 107 -8.14 -26.91 -1.39
CA GLU A 107 -8.72 -26.51 -0.11
C GLU A 107 -8.46 -25.03 0.20
N LYS A 108 -7.26 -24.56 -0.14
CA LYS A 108 -6.83 -23.19 0.19
C LYS A 108 -7.25 -22.16 -0.84
N GLU A 109 -7.55 -22.57 -2.07
CA GLU A 109 -8.12 -21.70 -3.08
C GLU A 109 -9.44 -21.07 -2.60
N ALA A 110 -10.34 -21.87 -2.03
CA ALA A 110 -11.63 -21.38 -1.56
C ALA A 110 -11.48 -20.34 -0.44
N GLU A 111 -10.55 -20.55 0.49
CA GLU A 111 -10.23 -19.62 1.58
C GLU A 111 -9.66 -18.29 1.02
N ALA A 112 -8.65 -18.37 0.15
CA ALA A 112 -8.04 -17.19 -0.47
C ALA A 112 -9.06 -16.39 -1.30
N ARG A 113 -9.89 -17.10 -2.08
CA ARG A 113 -10.94 -16.51 -2.92
C ARG A 113 -12.02 -15.81 -2.09
N ALA A 114 -12.38 -16.37 -0.94
CA ALA A 114 -13.34 -15.75 -0.04
C ALA A 114 -12.81 -14.41 0.50
N GLU A 115 -11.53 -14.35 0.90
CA GLU A 115 -10.92 -13.12 1.41
C GLU A 115 -10.80 -12.02 0.34
N ILE A 116 -10.35 -12.35 -0.87
CA ILE A 116 -10.27 -11.33 -1.93
C ILE A 116 -11.65 -10.83 -2.35
N ASN A 117 -12.67 -11.70 -2.42
CA ASN A 117 -14.02 -11.27 -2.78
C ASN A 117 -14.61 -10.36 -1.72
N ARG A 118 -14.43 -10.69 -0.43
CA ARG A 118 -14.88 -9.87 0.69
C ARG A 118 -14.26 -8.46 0.64
N VAL A 119 -12.96 -8.37 0.39
CA VAL A 119 -12.26 -7.08 0.34
C VAL A 119 -12.59 -6.31 -0.93
N LYS A 120 -12.64 -6.98 -2.09
CA LYS A 120 -13.09 -6.41 -3.36
C LYS A 120 -14.48 -5.79 -3.23
N ASP A 121 -15.45 -6.54 -2.70
CA ASP A 121 -16.82 -6.06 -2.54
C ASP A 121 -16.88 -4.84 -1.60
N THR A 122 -16.07 -4.85 -0.53
CA THR A 122 -15.93 -3.71 0.37
C THR A 122 -15.41 -2.49 -0.40
N ILE A 123 -14.27 -2.61 -1.08
CA ILE A 123 -13.66 -1.51 -1.82
C ILE A 123 -14.61 -0.97 -2.90
N ALA A 124 -15.19 -1.84 -3.72
CA ALA A 124 -16.13 -1.47 -4.76
C ALA A 124 -17.31 -0.67 -4.21
N SER A 125 -17.87 -1.08 -3.06
CA SER A 125 -18.98 -0.37 -2.43
C SER A 125 -18.61 1.02 -1.88
N CYS A 126 -17.34 1.24 -1.56
CA CYS A 126 -16.86 2.48 -0.94
C CYS A 126 -16.36 3.51 -1.96
N LEU A 127 -15.81 3.06 -3.09
CA LEU A 127 -15.26 3.93 -4.13
C LEU A 127 -16.34 4.64 -4.95
N GLY A 128 -17.50 3.99 -5.17
CA GLY A 128 -18.61 4.54 -5.95
C GLY A 128 -18.34 4.59 -7.45
N ASP A 129 -19.18 5.33 -8.17
CA ASP A 129 -19.24 5.33 -9.64
C ASP A 129 -18.06 6.06 -10.32
N ASP A 130 -17.24 6.79 -9.56
CA ASP A 130 -16.05 7.48 -10.06
C ASP A 130 -14.86 6.54 -10.27
N TRP A 131 -15.02 5.25 -10.01
CA TRP A 131 -14.01 4.21 -10.17
C TRP A 131 -14.53 3.07 -11.03
N VAL A 132 -13.67 2.55 -11.90
CA VAL A 132 -13.87 1.36 -12.71
C VAL A 132 -13.12 0.20 -12.07
N MET A 133 -13.71 -0.99 -12.13
CA MET A 133 -13.08 -2.23 -11.69
C MET A 133 -12.91 -3.18 -12.88
N ASP A 134 -11.68 -3.62 -13.10
CA ASP A 134 -11.33 -4.63 -14.10
C ASP A 134 -10.84 -5.93 -13.43
N GLU A 135 -11.13 -7.06 -14.05
CA GLU A 135 -10.75 -8.38 -13.55
C GLU A 135 -9.77 -9.07 -14.51
N SER A 136 -8.69 -9.62 -13.95
CA SER A 136 -7.73 -10.47 -14.64
C SER A 136 -7.65 -11.83 -13.95
N THR A 137 -7.77 -12.91 -14.72
CA THR A 137 -7.76 -14.29 -14.19
C THR A 137 -6.57 -15.12 -14.67
N GLU A 138 -5.69 -14.54 -15.47
CA GLU A 138 -4.55 -15.21 -16.08
C GLU A 138 -3.27 -14.44 -15.85
N ASP A 139 -2.21 -15.14 -15.46
CA ASP A 139 -0.85 -14.63 -15.38
C ASP A 139 0.10 -15.80 -15.71
N PRO A 140 1.03 -15.65 -16.67
CA PRO A 140 1.92 -16.73 -17.11
C PRO A 140 2.90 -17.20 -16.02
N ASP A 141 3.17 -16.38 -15.02
CA ASP A 141 4.18 -16.61 -14.00
C ASP A 141 3.66 -17.43 -12.81
N VAL A 142 2.34 -17.59 -12.66
CA VAL A 142 1.72 -18.34 -11.56
C VAL A 142 0.74 -19.41 -12.06
N GLU A 143 0.36 -20.35 -11.21
CA GLU A 143 -0.54 -21.45 -11.60
C GLU A 143 -2.02 -21.10 -11.42
N ILE A 144 -2.34 -20.35 -10.36
CA ILE A 144 -3.65 -19.71 -10.20
C ILE A 144 -3.42 -18.23 -10.00
N TYR A 145 -4.24 -17.44 -10.69
CA TYR A 145 -4.26 -15.99 -10.57
C TYR A 145 -5.69 -15.47 -10.54
N GLN A 146 -5.92 -14.46 -9.72
CA GLN A 146 -7.07 -13.58 -9.87
C GLN A 146 -6.70 -12.21 -9.31
N LYS A 147 -6.97 -11.16 -10.08
CA LYS A 147 -6.68 -9.78 -9.72
C LYS A 147 -7.87 -8.91 -10.09
N TYR A 148 -8.23 -8.01 -9.18
CA TYR A 148 -9.21 -6.96 -9.39
C TYR A 148 -8.49 -5.62 -9.26
N ASP A 149 -8.44 -4.86 -10.34
CA ASP A 149 -7.84 -3.54 -10.40
C ASP A 149 -8.94 -2.49 -10.30
N PHE A 150 -8.70 -1.45 -9.51
CA PHE A 150 -9.59 -0.30 -9.41
C PHE A 150 -8.87 0.95 -9.88
N GLU A 151 -9.42 1.57 -10.92
CA GLU A 151 -8.90 2.78 -11.53
C GLU A 151 -9.95 3.90 -11.50
N PRO A 152 -9.58 5.16 -11.25
CA PRO A 152 -10.53 6.26 -11.33
C PRO A 152 -10.96 6.48 -12.79
N VAL A 153 -12.24 6.78 -13.03
CA VAL A 153 -12.82 7.06 -14.37
C VAL A 153 -12.10 8.22 -15.09
N SER A 154 -11.45 9.13 -14.35
CA SER A 154 -10.59 10.18 -14.92
C SER A 154 -9.52 10.72 -13.94
N GLY A 155 -8.33 11.04 -14.47
CA GLY A 155 -7.58 12.27 -14.14
C GLY A 155 -7.13 12.51 -12.70
N ARG A 156 -6.46 11.54 -12.06
CA ARG A 156 -5.64 11.86 -10.87
C ARG A 156 -4.33 12.56 -11.32
N PRO A 157 -3.76 13.49 -10.53
CA PRO A 157 -2.42 14.00 -10.78
C PRO A 157 -1.43 12.83 -10.89
N GLY A 158 -0.80 12.66 -12.06
CA GLY A 158 0.07 11.52 -12.36
C GLY A 158 -0.55 10.45 -13.29
N ALA A 159 -1.87 10.37 -13.42
CA ALA A 159 -2.56 9.40 -14.29
C ALA A 159 -2.41 9.72 -15.79
N ASP A 160 -2.29 11.01 -16.13
CA ASP A 160 -2.12 11.49 -17.51
C ASP A 160 -0.70 12.03 -17.78
N GLU A 161 0.22 11.92 -16.81
CA GLU A 161 1.54 12.58 -16.86
C GLU A 161 2.72 11.62 -17.06
N PHE A 162 2.47 10.30 -17.09
CA PHE A 162 3.50 9.27 -17.26
C PHE A 162 3.01 8.14 -18.18
N ASP A 163 3.93 7.56 -18.95
CA ASP A 163 3.67 6.35 -19.76
C ASP A 163 3.60 5.06 -18.90
N PHE A 164 3.85 5.17 -17.60
CA PHE A 164 3.70 4.08 -16.62
C PHE A 164 2.59 4.42 -15.64
N THR A 165 1.47 3.69 -15.73
CA THR A 165 0.35 3.73 -14.80
C THR A 165 0.49 2.53 -13.87
N VAL A 166 0.89 2.75 -12.62
CA VAL A 166 0.80 1.72 -11.58
C VAL A 166 -0.68 1.54 -11.19
N ASP A 167 -1.11 0.31 -10.90
CA ASP A 167 -2.49 0.04 -10.52
C ASP A 167 -2.84 0.75 -9.20
N PRO A 168 -3.73 1.76 -9.19
CA PRO A 168 -3.92 2.62 -8.03
C PRO A 168 -4.37 1.83 -6.79
N ILE A 169 -5.27 0.88 -7.00
CA ILE A 169 -5.70 -0.08 -5.99
C ILE A 169 -5.89 -1.40 -6.68
N TYR A 170 -5.40 -2.47 -6.08
CA TYR A 170 -5.72 -3.81 -6.56
C TYR A 170 -5.88 -4.81 -5.43
N VAL A 171 -6.69 -5.84 -5.68
CA VAL A 171 -6.84 -7.01 -4.82
C VAL A 171 -6.43 -8.22 -5.65
N GLU A 172 -5.44 -8.97 -5.17
CA GLU A 172 -4.84 -10.08 -5.91
C GLU A 172 -4.81 -11.34 -5.06
N MET A 173 -5.05 -12.49 -5.68
CA MET A 173 -4.59 -13.78 -5.17
C MET A 173 -3.74 -14.49 -6.22
N SER A 174 -2.74 -15.21 -5.75
CA SER A 174 -1.89 -16.05 -6.57
C SER A 174 -1.47 -17.33 -5.85
N TYR A 175 -1.27 -18.39 -6.63
CA TYR A 175 -0.71 -19.65 -6.16
C TYR A 175 0.46 -20.07 -7.04
N THR A 176 1.59 -20.39 -6.40
CA THR A 176 2.74 -21.00 -7.06
C THR A 176 3.22 -22.21 -6.25
N PRO A 177 3.16 -23.45 -6.77
CA PRO A 177 3.46 -24.66 -5.99
C PRO A 177 4.92 -24.73 -5.51
N PHE A 178 5.85 -24.14 -6.26
CA PHE A 178 7.27 -24.14 -5.97
C PHE A 178 7.85 -22.75 -6.18
N MET A 179 8.94 -22.42 -5.48
CA MET A 179 9.64 -21.16 -5.73
C MET A 179 10.07 -21.10 -7.20
N ARG A 180 9.55 -20.14 -7.96
CA ARG A 180 10.02 -19.86 -9.33
C ARG A 180 11.17 -18.84 -9.25
N GLY A 181 12.29 -19.15 -9.91
CA GLY A 181 13.47 -18.27 -9.96
C GLY A 181 14.29 -18.18 -8.66
N ARG A 182 14.98 -17.05 -8.43
CA ARG A 182 15.85 -16.82 -7.26
C ARG A 182 15.06 -16.36 -6.02
N GLY A 183 14.10 -17.18 -5.57
CA GLY A 183 13.48 -17.01 -4.24
C GLY A 183 12.15 -16.24 -4.21
N GLY A 184 11.34 -16.30 -5.27
CA GLY A 184 9.94 -15.86 -5.19
C GLY A 184 9.14 -16.71 -4.19
N PRO A 185 8.06 -16.17 -3.59
CA PRO A 185 7.25 -16.90 -2.62
C PRO A 185 6.59 -18.13 -3.26
N SER A 186 6.57 -19.25 -2.55
CA SER A 186 5.77 -20.42 -2.91
C SER A 186 4.57 -20.56 -1.99
N GLY A 187 3.54 -21.28 -2.45
CA GLY A 187 2.27 -21.43 -1.77
C GLY A 187 1.26 -20.37 -2.20
N TRP A 188 0.34 -20.05 -1.30
CA TRP A 188 -0.74 -19.10 -1.52
C TRP A 188 -0.42 -17.72 -0.97
N LEU A 189 -0.75 -16.69 -1.74
CA LEU A 189 -0.74 -15.30 -1.31
C LEU A 189 -2.03 -14.63 -1.80
N ALA A 190 -2.71 -13.91 -0.92
CA ALA A 190 -3.72 -12.94 -1.29
C ALA A 190 -3.44 -11.62 -0.57
N LYS A 191 -3.58 -10.51 -1.28
CA LYS A 191 -3.25 -9.18 -0.77
C LYS A 191 -4.16 -8.12 -1.38
N VAL A 192 -4.25 -6.99 -0.69
CA VAL A 192 -4.74 -5.73 -1.24
C VAL A 192 -3.62 -4.72 -1.18
N GLN A 193 -3.48 -3.90 -2.22
CA GLN A 193 -2.48 -2.85 -2.25
C GLN A 193 -3.07 -1.56 -2.79
N PHE A 194 -2.73 -0.45 -2.13
CA PHE A 194 -2.97 0.91 -2.58
C PHE A 194 -1.63 1.52 -2.99
N GLN A 195 -1.59 2.21 -4.13
CA GLN A 195 -0.38 2.77 -4.72
C GLN A 195 -0.52 4.26 -5.01
N GLU A 196 0.57 4.99 -4.84
CA GLU A 196 0.68 6.40 -5.22
C GLU A 196 2.02 6.63 -5.91
N GLN A 197 1.99 7.30 -7.06
CA GLN A 197 3.18 7.63 -7.84
C GLN A 197 3.44 9.13 -7.77
N ARG A 198 4.68 9.52 -7.44
CA ARG A 198 5.10 10.92 -7.35
C ARG A 198 6.29 11.18 -8.26
N LYS A 199 6.22 12.26 -9.05
CA LYS A 199 7.39 12.79 -9.78
C LYS A 199 8.51 13.08 -8.79
N MET A 200 9.74 12.76 -9.19
CA MET A 200 10.90 13.23 -8.45
C MET A 200 10.93 14.75 -8.50
N ALA A 201 11.17 15.40 -7.35
CA ALA A 201 11.50 16.81 -7.35
C ALA A 201 12.87 16.99 -8.02
N GLU A 202 12.90 17.76 -9.12
CA GLU A 202 14.12 18.13 -9.85
C GLU A 202 15.08 18.97 -8.99
#